data_AF-A0AAD9J1N1-F1
#
_entry.id   AF-A0AAD9J1N1-F1
#
_cell.length_a   1.000
_cell.length_b   1.000
_cell.length_c   1.000
_cell.angle_alpha   90.00
_cell.angle_beta   90.00
_cell.angle_gamma   90.00
#
_symmetry.space_group_name_H-M   'P 1'
#
loop_
_entity.id
_entity.type
_entity.pdbx_description
1 polymer ?
#
loop_
_entity_poly.entity_id
_entity_poly.type
_entity_poly.pdbx_seq_one_letter_code
_entity_poly.pdbx_strand_id
1 'polypeptide(L)' 'MIYDNCPAFVAHSIEQVQRRAALACTGAYRNTIHAILLKELGWPTLSKRRESHKICQMYKLLSNISPAYLVCRLPL' A
#
# COMPACT_ATOMS: atom_id res chain seq x y z
N MET A 1 -8.30 -6.08 -7.89
CA MET A 1 -7.97 -4.65 -8.05
C MET A 1 -6.64 -4.54 -8.75
N ILE A 2 -6.38 -3.44 -9.48
CA ILE A 2 -5.27 -3.31 -10.46
C ILE A 2 -3.89 -3.67 -9.86
N TYR A 3 -3.74 -3.64 -8.54
CA TYR A 3 -2.51 -3.88 -7.81
C TYR A 3 -2.35 -5.30 -7.22
N ASP A 4 -3.31 -6.21 -7.40
CA ASP A 4 -3.23 -7.56 -6.82
C ASP A 4 -2.30 -8.50 -7.63
N ASN A 5 -2.15 -8.28 -8.94
CA ASN A 5 -1.25 -9.06 -9.80
C ASN A 5 0.18 -8.51 -9.79
N CYS A 6 0.72 -8.20 -8.61
CA CYS A 6 2.06 -7.67 -8.44
C CYS A 6 3.02 -8.80 -8.07
N PRO A 7 4.05 -9.11 -8.90
CA PRO A 7 5.06 -10.09 -8.53
C PRO A 7 5.78 -9.75 -7.22
N ALA A 8 6.19 -10.78 -6.48
CA ALA A 8 6.84 -10.61 -5.17
C ALA A 8 8.10 -9.72 -5.23
N PHE A 9 8.88 -9.82 -6.32
CA PHE A 9 10.09 -8.99 -6.50
C PHE A 9 9.76 -7.50 -6.66
N VAL A 10 8.68 -7.16 -7.36
CA VAL A 10 8.23 -5.78 -7.53
C VAL A 10 7.69 -5.24 -6.20
N ALA A 11 6.89 -6.04 -5.49
CA ALA A 11 6.39 -5.69 -4.17
C ALA A 11 7.54 -5.42 -3.19
N HIS A 12 8.56 -6.27 -3.21
CA HIS A 12 9.76 -6.09 -2.40
C HIS A 12 10.52 -4.81 -2.78
N SER A 13 10.72 -4.53 -4.06
CA SER A 13 11.37 -3.28 -4.49
C SER A 13 10.63 -2.03 -4.03
N ILE A 14 9.29 -2.05 -4.05
CA ILE A 14 8.48 -0.93 -3.54
C ILE A 14 8.62 -0.81 -2.01
N GLU A 15 8.62 -1.92 -1.28
CA GLU A 15 8.83 -1.92 0.18
C GLU A 15 10.24 -1.40 0.54
N GLN A 16 11.26 -1.71 -0.27
CA GLN A 16 12.62 -1.19 -0.08
C GLN A 16 12.70 0.34 -0.25
N VAL A 17 11.91 0.92 -1.16
CA VAL A 17 11.82 2.39 -1.28
C VAL A 17 11.24 2.99 0.00
N GLN A 18 10.16 2.42 0.53
CA GLN A 18 9.59 2.86 1.81
C GLN A 18 10.60 2.72 2.95
N ARG A 19 11.35 1.61 3.01
CA ARG A 19 12.40 1.39 4.02
C ARG A 19 13.48 2.46 3.97
N ARG A 20 13.95 2.82 2.77
CA ARG A 20 14.97 3.87 2.59
C ARG A 20 14.46 5.24 3.03
N ALA A 21 13.20 5.55 2.70
CA ALA A 21 12.56 6.77 3.19
C ALA A 21 12.46 6.77 4.72
N ALA A 22 12.09 5.63 5.31
CA ALA A 22 11.99 5.50 6.77
C ALA A 22 13.35 5.72 7.45
N LEU A 23 14.43 5.12 6.92
CA LEU A 23 15.79 5.35 7.40
C LEU A 23 16.23 6.82 7.28
N ALA A 24 15.86 7.49 6.19
CA ALA A 24 16.17 8.92 6.01
C ALA A 24 15.41 9.80 7.01
N CYS A 25 14.16 9.46 7.34
CA CYS A 25 13.34 10.19 8.30
C CYS A 25 13.80 9.97 9.75
N THR A 26 14.19 8.75 10.14
CA THR A 26 14.59 8.44 11.52
C THR A 26 16.08 8.64 11.79
N GLY A 27 16.92 8.69 10.76
CA GLY A 27 18.38 8.69 10.92
C GLY A 27 18.93 7.38 11.48
N ALA A 28 18.14 6.30 11.50
CA ALA A 28 18.54 5.03 12.05
C ALA A 28 19.59 4.31 11.19
N TYR A 29 20.33 3.39 11.81
CA TYR A 29 21.34 2.59 11.10
C TYR A 29 20.73 1.74 9.97
N ARG A 30 21.53 1.50 8.92
CA ARG A 30 21.10 0.72 7.74
C ARG A 30 20.59 -0.69 8.07
N ASN A 31 21.05 -1.27 9.18
CA ASN A 31 20.67 -2.63 9.59
C ASN A 31 19.50 -2.67 10.58
N THR A 32 18.90 -1.52 10.90
CA THR A 32 17.70 -1.46 11.74
C THR A 32 16.58 -2.26 11.08
N ILE A 33 15.89 -3.04 11.93
CA ILE A 33 14.78 -3.91 11.52
C ILE A 33 13.66 -3.04 10.95
N HIS A 34 13.17 -3.41 9.76
CA HIS A 34 12.14 -2.67 9.04
C HIS A 34 10.87 -2.43 9.87
N ALA A 35 10.42 -3.45 10.61
CA ALA A 35 9.24 -3.34 11.47
C ALA A 35 9.39 -2.30 12.59
N ILE A 36 10.62 -2.09 13.10
CA ILE A 36 10.88 -1.09 14.14
C ILE A 36 10.77 0.31 13.54
N LEU A 37 11.38 0.54 12.38
CA LEU A 37 11.31 1.81 11.64
C LEU A 37 9.85 2.20 11.34
N LEU A 38 9.07 1.22 10.85
CA LEU A 38 7.67 1.42 10.55
C LEU A 38 6.85 1.72 11.82
N LYS A 39 7.13 1.02 12.93
CA LYS A 39 6.44 1.26 14.20
C LYS A 39 6.72 2.65 14.75
N GLU A 40 7.98 3.10 14.69
CA GLU A 40 8.41 4.43 15.15
C GLU A 40 7.74 5.55 14.35
N LEU A 41 7.68 5.41 13.02
CA LEU A 41 7.04 6.39 12.13
C LEU A 41 5.51 6.28 12.07
N GLY A 42 4.93 5.24 12.67
CA GLY A 42 3.51 4.91 12.50
C GLY A 42 3.13 4.53 11.06
N TRP A 43 4.09 4.08 10.25
CA TRP A 43 3.87 3.75 8.85
C TRP A 43 3.39 2.31 8.67
N PRO A 44 2.30 2.07 7.92
CA PRO A 44 1.86 0.72 7.57
C PRO A 44 2.75 0.06 6.51
N THR A 45 2.81 -1.26 6.50
CA THR A 45 3.47 -2.06 5.44
C THR A 45 2.76 -1.86 4.09
N LEU A 46 3.44 -2.12 2.95
CA LEU A 46 2.79 -2.07 1.63
C LEU A 46 1.57 -2.98 1.55
N SER A 47 1.63 -4.17 2.16
CA SER A 47 0.48 -5.10 2.20
C SER A 47 -0.73 -4.44 2.85
N LYS A 48 -0.54 -3.83 4.02
CA LYS A 48 -1.63 -3.15 4.73
C LYS A 48 -2.14 -1.93 3.98
N ARG A 49 -1.25 -1.13 3.38
CA ARG A 49 -1.62 0.01 2.53
C ARG A 49 -2.47 -0.43 1.34
N ARG A 50 -2.10 -1.53 0.68
CA ARG A 50 -2.88 -2.09 -0.44
C ARG A 50 -4.24 -2.58 0.03
N GLU A 51 -4.31 -3.30 1.14
CA GLU A 51 -5.60 -3.71 1.73
C GLU A 51 -6.53 -2.53 2.02
N SER A 52 -6.02 -1.49 2.68
CA SER A 52 -6.80 -0.27 2.94
C SER A 52 -7.26 0.41 1.65
N HIS A 53 -6.37 0.52 0.66
CA HIS A 53 -6.73 1.08 -0.64
C HIS A 53 -7.83 0.26 -1.34
N LYS A 54 -7.77 -1.07 -1.20
CA LYS A 54 -8.76 -1.98 -1.75
C LYS A 54 -10.16 -1.75 -1.16
N ILE A 55 -10.22 -1.61 0.15
CA ILE A 55 -11.48 -1.32 0.87
C ILE A 55 -12.01 0.06 0.47
N CYS A 56 -11.16 1.09 0.46
CA CYS A 56 -11.56 2.42 0.02
C CYS A 56 -12.07 2.43 -1.43
N GLN A 57 -11.44 1.68 -2.32
CA GLN A 57 -11.88 1.58 -3.71
C GLN A 57 -13.25 0.90 -3.80
N MET A 58 -13.49 -0.17 -3.03
CA MET A 58 -14.80 -0.82 -2.97
C MET A 58 -15.90 0.14 -2.48
N TYR A 59 -15.63 0.88 -1.41
CA TYR A 59 -16.57 1.88 -0.90
C TYR A 59 -16.92 2.94 -1.95
N LYS A 60 -15.92 3.44 -2.69
CA LYS A 60 -16.13 4.41 -3.78
C LYS A 60 -16.94 3.85 -4.94
N LEU A 61 -16.84 2.55 -5.21
CA LEU A 61 -17.61 1.87 -6.25
C LEU A 61 -19.07 1.74 -5.82
N LEU A 62 -19.32 1.28 -4.60
CA LEU A 62 -20.66 1.15 -4.03
C LEU A 62 -21.37 2.51 -3.88
N SER A 63 -20.62 3.57 -3.61
CA SER A 63 -21.17 4.92 -3.44
C SER A 63 -21.36 5.69 -4.76
N ASN A 64 -21.14 5.06 -5.93
CA ASN A 64 -21.20 5.70 -7.26
C ASN A 64 -20.28 6.93 -7.43
N ILE A 65 -19.22 7.06 -6.62
CA ILE A 65 -18.22 8.14 -6.72
C ILE A 65 -17.15 7.80 -7.76
N SER A 66 -17.08 6.52 -8.16
CA SER A 66 -16.13 6.04 -9.17
C SER A 66 -16.67 6.23 -10.60
N PRO A 67 -15.80 6.36 -11.60
CA PRO A 67 -16.20 6.48 -13.00
C PRO A 67 -17.17 5.38 -13.44
N ALA A 68 -18.16 5.75 -14.27
CA ALA A 68 -19.24 4.86 -14.71
C ALA A 68 -18.75 3.54 -15.35
N TYR A 69 -17.61 3.57 -16.05
CA TYR A 69 -17.03 2.38 -16.66
C TYR A 69 -16.53 1.34 -15.65
N LEU A 70 -16.21 1.74 -14.42
CA LEU A 70 -15.83 0.81 -13.34
C LEU A 70 -17.06 0.29 -12.61
N VAL A 71 -18.06 1.14 -12.39
CA VAL A 71 -19.31 0.78 -11.72
C VAL A 71 -20.12 -0.21 -12.56
N CYS A 72 -20.25 0.04 -13.87
CA CYS A 72 -21.03 -0.78 -14.79
C CYS A 72 -20.45 -2.20 -15.02
N ARG A 73 -19.19 -2.44 -14.63
CA ARG A 73 -18.52 -3.74 -14.78
C ARG A 73 -18.62 -4.63 -13.54
N LEU A 74 -19.20 -4.13 -12.45
CA LEU A 74 -19.42 -4.93 -11.26
C LEU A 74 -20.75 -5.70 -11.42
N PRO A 75 -20.76 -7.03 -11.27
CA PRO A 75 -22.00 -7.75 -11.05
C PRO A 75 -22.50 -7.35 -9.65
N LEU A 76 -23.55 -6.55 -9.59
CA LEU A 76 -24.34 -6.35 -8.38
C LEU A 76 -25.16 -7.61 -8.09
#